data_AF-A0AAV0Y1B4-F1
#
_entry.id   AF-A0AAV0Y1B4-F1
#
_cell.length_a   1.000
_cell.length_b   1.000
_cell.length_c   1.000
_cell.angle_alpha   90.00
_cell.angle_beta   90.00
_cell.angle_gamma   90.00
#
_symmetry.space_group_name_H-M   'P 1'
#
loop_
_entity.id
_entity.type
_entity.pdbx_description
1 polymer ?
#
loop_
_entity_poly.entity_id
_entity_poly.type
_entity_poly.pdbx_seq_one_letter_code
_entity_poly.pdbx_strand_id
1 'polypeptide(L)'
;MGQRDAAVRLNISQSVLGRILKNRDDIECEALQNESQSRKRKRCGKDDTVERALKEWFVKVRNKDARVSGPLLRQKAEELAEK
;
A
#
# COMPACT_ATOMS: atom_id res chain seq x y z
N MET A 1 19.30 -13.98 19.01
CA MET A 1 19.46 -14.57 17.66
C MET A 1 20.11 -13.51 16.77
N GLY A 2 21.25 -13.81 16.12
CA GLY A 2 21.90 -12.83 15.24
C GLY A 2 21.26 -12.75 13.86
N GLN A 3 21.50 -11.66 13.11
CA GLN A 3 20.99 -11.51 11.74
C GLN A 3 21.45 -12.65 10.81
N ARG A 4 22.67 -13.19 11.03
CA ARG A 4 23.18 -14.39 10.33
C ARG A 4 22.28 -15.60 10.48
N ASP A 5 21.95 -15.96 11.72
CA ASP A 5 21.09 -17.11 12.02
C ASP A 5 19.67 -16.88 11.48
N ALA A 6 19.13 -15.67 11.60
CA ALA A 6 17.80 -15.34 11.10
C ALA A 6 17.66 -15.51 9.58
N ALA A 7 18.64 -15.07 8.77
CA ALA A 7 18.53 -15.22 7.32
C ALA A 7 18.67 -16.67 6.86
N VAL A 8 19.49 -17.48 7.56
CA VAL A 8 19.59 -18.92 7.29
C VAL A 8 18.25 -19.59 7.54
N ARG A 9 17.59 -19.31 8.67
CA ARG A 9 16.26 -19.85 8.99
C ARG A 9 15.19 -19.45 7.97
N LEU A 10 15.27 -18.22 7.47
CA LEU A 10 14.34 -17.68 6.46
C LEU A 10 14.73 -18.06 5.02
N ASN A 11 15.84 -18.78 4.82
CA ASN A 11 16.39 -19.14 3.52
C ASN A 11 16.57 -17.95 2.56
N ILE A 12 17.13 -16.86 3.08
CA ILE A 12 17.46 -15.64 2.32
C ILE A 12 18.90 -15.22 2.55
N SER A 13 19.45 -14.40 1.66
CA SER A 13 20.79 -13.84 1.84
C SER A 13 20.80 -12.78 2.95
N GLN A 14 21.96 -12.62 3.60
CA GLN A 14 22.18 -11.56 4.60
C GLN A 14 21.87 -10.17 4.07
N SER A 15 22.20 -9.89 2.80
CA SER A 15 21.94 -8.60 2.17
C SER A 15 20.46 -8.32 1.98
N VAL A 16 19.65 -9.35 1.69
CA VAL A 16 18.19 -9.23 1.61
C VAL A 16 17.60 -8.96 2.98
N LEU A 17 18.03 -9.71 4.01
CA LEU A 17 17.59 -9.45 5.38
C LEU A 17 17.94 -8.02 5.82
N GLY A 18 19.17 -7.55 5.55
CA GLY A 18 19.58 -6.19 5.85
C GLY A 18 18.72 -5.13 5.15
N ARG A 19 18.33 -5.35 3.89
CA ARG A 19 17.43 -4.44 3.16
C ARG A 19 16.01 -4.43 3.73
N ILE A 20 15.48 -5.60 4.11
CA ILE A 20 14.17 -5.71 4.75
C ILE A 20 14.19 -4.96 6.08
N LEU A 21 15.22 -5.16 6.90
CA LEU A 21 15.35 -4.49 8.20
C LEU A 21 15.52 -2.98 8.05
N LYS A 22 16.24 -2.51 7.02
CA LYS A 22 16.38 -1.07 6.75
C LYS A 22 15.04 -0.39 6.44
N ASN A 23 14.14 -1.10 5.76
CA ASN A 23 12.83 -0.59 5.36
C ASN A 23 11.70 -1.13 6.26
N ARG A 24 12.03 -1.61 7.46
CA ARG A 24 11.09 -2.32 8.34
C ARG A 24 9.86 -1.46 8.66
N ASP A 25 10.08 -0.22 9.09
CA ASP A 25 9.01 0.65 9.55
C ASP A 25 8.02 0.96 8.41
N ASP A 26 8.54 1.19 7.20
CA ASP A 26 7.70 1.39 6.00
C ASP A 26 6.87 0.13 5.68
N ILE A 27 7.49 -1.05 5.73
CA ILE A 27 6.81 -2.34 5.47
C ILE A 27 5.71 -2.58 6.51
N GLU A 28 5.98 -2.35 7.79
CA GLU A 28 5.03 -2.52 8.88
C GLU A 28 3.88 -1.52 8.78
N CYS A 29 4.16 -0.24 8.51
CA CYS A 29 3.15 0.79 8.32
C CYS A 29 2.23 0.47 7.13
N GLU A 30 2.80 0.04 6.00
CA GLU A 30 2.03 -0.34 4.82
C GLU A 30 1.14 -1.55 5.05
N ALA A 31 1.61 -2.56 5.79
CA ALA A 31 0.82 -3.74 6.14
C ALA A 31 -0.43 -3.38 6.96
N LEU A 32 -0.39 -2.28 7.71
CA LEU A 32 -1.52 -1.78 8.52
C LEU A 32 -2.52 -0.93 7.73
N GLN A 33 -2.16 -0.38 6.56
CA GLN A 33 -3.01 0.55 5.79
C GLN A 33 -4.11 -0.12 4.93
N ASN A 34 -4.66 -1.24 5.41
CA ASN A 34 -5.66 -2.05 4.72
C ASN A 34 -5.22 -2.49 3.31
N GLU A 35 -3.92 -2.69 3.14
CA GLU A 35 -3.33 -3.24 1.93
C GLU A 35 -3.42 -4.77 1.96
N SER A 36 -3.43 -5.39 0.78
CA SER A 36 -3.43 -6.85 0.71
C SER A 36 -2.15 -7.42 1.31
N GLN A 37 -2.27 -8.29 2.31
CA GLN A 37 -1.13 -9.03 2.89
C GLN A 37 -0.43 -9.94 1.86
N SER A 38 -1.09 -10.24 0.74
CA SER A 38 -0.49 -10.99 -0.37
C SER A 38 0.39 -10.14 -1.29
N ARG A 39 0.35 -8.80 -1.16
CA ARG A 39 1.11 -7.86 -2.00
C ARG A 39 2.60 -7.95 -1.69
N LYS A 40 3.42 -8.19 -2.71
CA LYS A 40 4.90 -8.24 -2.59
C LYS A 40 5.63 -6.96 -3.01
N ARG A 41 4.96 -6.06 -3.72
CA ARG A 41 5.58 -4.84 -4.29
C ARG A 41 4.68 -3.63 -4.12
N LYS A 42 5.24 -2.52 -3.65
CA LYS A 42 4.58 -1.22 -3.69
C LYS A 42 4.77 -0.56 -5.06
N ARG A 43 3.74 -0.66 -5.91
CA ARG A 43 3.64 0.14 -7.15
C ARG A 43 2.74 1.34 -6.85
N CYS A 44 3.22 2.53 -7.16
CA CYS A 44 2.40 3.74 -7.20
C CYS A 44 1.85 3.92 -8.62
N GLY A 45 0.65 4.47 -8.74
CA GLY A 45 0.13 4.87 -10.03
C GLY A 45 0.85 6.07 -10.62
N LYS A 46 0.33 6.56 -11.75
CA LYS A 46 0.89 7.74 -12.43
C LYS A 46 0.71 9.02 -11.62
N ASP A 47 -0.36 9.09 -10.82
CA ASP A 47 -0.68 10.24 -9.98
C ASP A 47 -1.05 9.76 -8.56
N ASP A 48 -0.03 9.68 -7.70
CA ASP A 48 -0.17 9.26 -6.31
C ASP A 48 -1.05 10.21 -5.49
N THR A 49 -1.08 11.50 -5.85
CA THR A 49 -1.87 12.51 -5.14
C THR A 49 -3.36 12.30 -5.41
N VAL A 50 -3.74 12.11 -6.67
CA VAL A 50 -5.12 11.78 -7.06
C VAL A 50 -5.54 10.44 -6.47
N GLU A 51 -4.68 9.41 -6.53
CA GLU A 51 -4.98 8.09 -5.94
C GLU A 51 -5.22 8.16 -4.43
N ARG A 52 -4.40 8.93 -3.70
CA ARG A 52 -4.57 9.13 -2.25
C ARG A 52 -5.88 9.85 -1.93
N ALA A 53 -6.15 10.97 -2.61
CA ALA A 53 -7.40 11.72 -2.42
C ALA A 53 -8.64 10.88 -2.77
N LEU A 54 -8.56 10.06 -3.83
CA LEU A 54 -9.62 9.16 -4.25
C LEU A 54 -9.86 8.04 -3.22
N LYS A 55 -8.79 7.44 -2.66
CA LYS A 55 -8.87 6.43 -1.59
C LYS A 55 -9.55 7.00 -0.35
N GLU A 56 -9.16 8.20 0.08
CA GLU A 56 -9.81 8.88 1.22
C GLU A 56 -11.29 9.14 0.99
N TRP A 57 -11.66 9.64 -0.19
CA TRP A 57 -13.06 9.84 -0.56
C TRP A 57 -13.83 8.52 -0.58
N PHE A 58 -13.28 7.47 -1.19
CA PHE A 58 -13.91 6.16 -1.29
C PHE A 58 -14.19 5.58 0.10
N VAL A 59 -13.21 5.61 1.01
CA VAL A 59 -13.39 5.13 2.39
C VAL A 59 -14.49 5.92 3.09
N LYS A 60 -14.49 7.26 2.99
CA LYS A 60 -15.53 8.12 3.59
C LYS A 60 -16.94 7.79 3.08
N VAL A 61 -17.07 7.50 1.78
CA VAL A 61 -18.36 7.16 1.16
C VAL A 61 -18.81 5.75 1.55
N ARG A 62 -17.90 4.76 1.54
CA ARG A 62 -18.19 3.38 1.93
C ARG A 62 -18.54 3.25 3.42
N ASN A 63 -17.96 4.07 4.29
CA ASN A 63 -18.34 4.14 5.70
C ASN A 63 -19.78 4.61 5.93
N LYS A 64 -20.43 5.21 4.92
CA LYS A 64 -21.85 5.58 4.92
C LYS A 64 -22.74 4.53 4.24
N ASP A 65 -22.20 3.33 4.00
CA ASP A 65 -22.83 2.21 3.29
C ASP A 65 -23.29 2.50 1.85
N ALA A 66 -22.75 3.57 1.24
CA ALA A 66 -23.04 3.88 -0.15
C ALA A 66 -22.35 2.88 -1.10
N ARG A 67 -23.07 2.46 -2.14
CA ARG A 67 -22.51 1.64 -3.22
C ARG A 67 -21.77 2.56 -4.19
N VAL A 68 -20.49 2.29 -4.41
CA VAL A 68 -19.66 3.00 -5.39
C VAL A 68 -19.42 2.09 -6.57
N SER A 69 -19.91 2.48 -7.75
CA SER A 69 -19.67 1.75 -9.00
C SER A 69 -18.32 2.17 -9.61
N GLY A 70 -17.75 1.32 -10.46
CA GLY A 70 -16.53 1.63 -11.20
C GLY A 70 -16.60 2.93 -12.02
N PRO A 71 -17.69 3.18 -12.78
CA PRO A 71 -17.86 4.44 -13.49
C PRO A 71 -17.88 5.67 -12.57
N LEU A 72 -18.56 5.58 -11.41
CA LEU A 72 -18.59 6.67 -10.45
C LEU A 72 -17.21 6.95 -9.84
N LEU A 73 -16.45 5.88 -9.55
CA LEU A 73 -15.08 6.00 -9.04
C LEU A 73 -14.17 6.67 -10.06
N ARG A 74 -14.31 6.32 -11.35
CA ARG A 74 -13.57 6.95 -12.44
C ARG A 74 -13.92 8.43 -12.60
N GLN A 75 -15.20 8.76 -12.65
CA GLN A 75 -15.65 10.16 -12.72
C GLN A 75 -15.05 10.98 -11.57
N LYS A 76 -15.03 10.41 -10.36
CA LYS A 76 -14.44 11.10 -9.22
C LYS A 76 -12.93 11.31 -9.34
N ALA A 77 -12.22 10.35 -9.94
CA ALA A 77 -10.79 10.48 -10.20
C ALA A 77 -10.51 11.62 -11.21
N GLU A 78 -11.32 11.72 -12.26
CA GLU A 78 -11.22 12.80 -13.27
C GLU A 78 -11.47 14.17 -12.62
N GLU A 79 -12.53 14.32 -11.80
CA GLU A 79 -12.79 15.55 -11.03
C GLU A 79 -11.65 15.96 -10.08
N LEU A 80 -10.91 14.98 -9.54
CA LEU A 80 -9.78 15.23 -8.64
C LEU A 80 -8.50 15.60 -9.40
N ALA A 81 -8.36 15.14 -10.65
CA ALA A 81 -7.22 15.44 -11.51
C ALA A 81 -7.33 16.81 -12.19
N GLU A 82 -8.54 17.36 -12.32
CA GLU A 82 -8.80 18.69 -12.88
C GLU A 82 -8.56 19.85 -11.89
N LYS A 83 -8.27 19.54 -10.62
CA LYS A 83 -7.97 20.51 -9.56
C LYS A 83 -6.48 20.65 -9.32
#